data_AF-A0A0B1TEP7-F1
#
_entry.id   AF-A0A0B1TEP7-F1
#
_cell.length_a   1.000
_cell.length_b   1.000
_cell.length_c   1.000
_cell.angle_alpha   90.00
_cell.angle_beta   90.00
_cell.angle_gamma   90.00
#
_symmetry.space_group_name_H-M   'P 1'
#
loop_
_entity.id
_entity.type
_entity.pdbx_description
1 polymer ?
#
loop_
_entity_poly.entity_id
_entity_poly.type
_entity_poly.pdbx_seq_one_letter_code
_entity_poly.pdbx_strand_id
1 'polypeptide(L)'
;MVPLPECASGEWGPAKATRLFGLRPVSHTDAIINAGRSVDIKFRMTKPLCEVVAALHRNRTDDRMLQNCCRTVLKGDQVSILIDFPEEGQYGLDIYTRQDEQLVNGRQLLTHCCKYLIHSRNC
;
A
#
# COMPACT_ATOMS: atom_id res chain seq x y z
N MET A 1 2.48 -16.98 19.77
CA MET A 1 1.92 -16.03 18.78
C MET A 1 3.09 -15.24 18.20
N VAL A 2 3.30 -15.28 16.88
CA VAL A 2 4.31 -14.41 16.25
C VAL A 2 3.73 -13.00 16.24
N PRO A 3 4.52 -11.94 16.55
CA PRO A 3 4.03 -10.57 16.48
C PRO A 3 3.52 -10.25 15.06
N LEU A 4 2.66 -9.24 14.95
CA LEU A 4 2.27 -8.70 13.64
C LEU A 4 3.50 -8.13 12.92
N PRO A 5 3.50 -8.07 11.57
CA PRO A 5 4.58 -7.44 10.81
C PRO A 5 4.90 -6.04 11.33
N GLU A 6 6.18 -5.77 11.54
CA GLU A 6 6.63 -4.40 11.80
C GLU A 6 6.43 -3.56 10.53
N CYS A 7 5.63 -2.50 10.65
CA CYS A 7 5.28 -1.58 9.57
C CYS A 7 5.12 -0.18 10.13
N ALA A 8 5.17 0.84 9.29
CA ALA A 8 5.12 2.23 9.70
C ALA A 8 3.89 2.55 10.57
N SER A 9 4.06 3.46 11.54
CA SER A 9 2.95 3.95 12.36
C SER A 9 2.02 4.81 11.50
N GLY A 10 0.71 4.51 11.53
CA GLY A 10 -0.28 5.18 10.69
C GLY A 10 -1.69 4.65 10.90
N GLU A 11 -2.67 5.29 10.28
CA GLU A 11 -4.05 4.80 10.27
C GLU A 11 -4.14 3.54 9.38
N TRP A 12 -4.76 2.47 9.90
CA TRP A 12 -5.04 1.27 9.12
C TRP A 12 -6.26 1.49 8.21
N GLY A 13 -6.18 0.95 7.00
CA GLY A 13 -7.18 1.07 5.96
C GLY A 13 -7.13 2.40 5.19
N PRO A 14 -8.03 2.55 4.20
CA PRO A 14 -7.97 3.61 3.20
C PRO A 14 -8.60 4.95 3.62
N ALA A 15 -9.08 5.08 4.86
CA ALA A 15 -9.81 6.27 5.31
C ALA A 15 -8.96 7.55 5.20
N LYS A 16 -7.71 7.51 5.70
CA LYS A 16 -6.73 8.60 5.57
C LYS A 16 -6.42 8.92 4.10
N ALA A 17 -6.15 7.89 3.30
CA ALA A 17 -5.89 7.98 1.87
C ALA A 17 -7.02 8.71 1.13
N THR A 18 -8.27 8.37 1.42
CA THR A 18 -9.45 9.01 0.81
C THR A 18 -9.57 10.46 1.27
N ARG A 19 -9.51 10.71 2.58
CA ARG A 19 -9.76 12.03 3.20
C ARG A 19 -8.71 13.07 2.81
N LEU A 20 -7.44 12.69 2.82
CA LEU A 20 -6.33 13.64 2.69
C LEU A 20 -5.69 13.63 1.30
N PHE A 21 -5.69 12.49 0.62
CA PHE A 21 -4.91 12.30 -0.60
C PHE A 21 -5.77 12.08 -1.86
N GLY A 22 -7.09 11.94 -1.72
CA GLY A 22 -7.97 11.67 -2.86
C GLY A 22 -7.80 10.27 -3.45
N LEU A 23 -7.23 9.33 -2.70
CA LEU A 23 -7.12 7.92 -3.08
C LEU A 23 -8.34 7.15 -2.57
N ARG A 24 -9.36 7.01 -3.42
CA ARG A 24 -10.58 6.25 -3.08
C ARG A 24 -10.37 4.76 -3.35
N PRO A 25 -10.58 3.87 -2.36
CA PRO A 25 -10.45 2.44 -2.57
C PRO A 25 -11.52 1.95 -3.56
N VAL A 26 -11.12 1.12 -4.51
CA VAL A 26 -12.02 0.47 -5.50
C VAL A 26 -12.15 -1.02 -5.21
N SER A 27 -11.07 -1.68 -4.80
CA SER A 27 -11.08 -3.14 -4.57
C SER A 27 -11.22 -3.54 -3.09
N HIS A 28 -10.53 -2.86 -2.17
CA HIS A 28 -10.48 -3.23 -0.75
C HIS A 28 -10.75 -2.00 0.11
N THR A 29 -11.89 -1.98 0.80
CA THR A 29 -12.30 -0.87 1.67
C THR A 29 -11.89 -1.07 3.13
N ASP A 30 -11.62 -2.32 3.51
CA ASP A 30 -11.27 -2.70 4.87
C ASP A 30 -9.76 -2.67 5.11
N ALA A 31 -9.36 -2.42 6.35
CA ALA A 31 -7.96 -2.43 6.78
C ALA A 31 -7.29 -3.81 6.67
N ILE A 32 -8.08 -4.88 6.68
CA ILE A 32 -7.61 -6.26 6.65
C ILE A 32 -8.02 -6.88 5.31
N ILE A 33 -7.06 -7.45 4.59
CA ILE A 33 -7.26 -8.13 3.32
C ILE A 33 -6.94 -9.61 3.51
N ASN A 34 -7.85 -10.49 3.12
CA ASN A 34 -7.57 -11.92 3.00
C ASN A 34 -7.40 -12.22 1.51
N ALA A 35 -6.22 -12.73 1.14
CA ALA A 35 -5.81 -12.94 -0.24
C ALA A 35 -5.26 -14.34 -0.46
N GLY A 36 -5.23 -14.75 -1.73
CA GLY A 36 -4.55 -15.95 -2.19
C GLY A 36 -3.04 -15.74 -2.31
N ARG A 37 -2.43 -16.34 -3.34
CA ARG A 37 -1.01 -16.13 -3.71
C ARG A 37 -0.70 -14.73 -4.22
N SER A 38 -1.70 -14.00 -4.66
CA SER A 38 -1.53 -12.62 -5.12
C SER A 38 -2.75 -11.77 -4.80
N VAL A 39 -2.56 -10.45 -4.83
CA VAL A 39 -3.63 -9.47 -4.67
C VAL A 39 -3.40 -8.27 -5.56
N ASP A 40 -4.49 -7.71 -6.06
CA ASP A 40 -4.52 -6.46 -6.82
C ASP A 40 -5.34 -5.42 -6.04
N ILE A 41 -4.65 -4.45 -5.46
CA ILE A 41 -5.26 -3.38 -4.65
C ILE A 41 -5.43 -2.15 -5.54
N LYS A 42 -6.68 -1.74 -5.75
CA LYS A 42 -7.04 -0.66 -6.67
C LYS A 42 -7.57 0.57 -5.94
N PHE A 43 -7.11 1.72 -6.41
CA PHE A 43 -7.64 3.02 -6.04
C PHE A 43 -8.04 3.83 -7.27
N ARG A 44 -9.02 4.71 -7.10
CA ARG A 44 -9.31 5.81 -8.00
C ARG A 44 -8.81 7.12 -7.39
N MET A 45 -8.01 7.85 -8.15
CA MET A 45 -7.51 9.17 -7.83
C MET A 45 -8.60 10.21 -8.13
N THR A 46 -8.99 10.98 -7.12
CA THR A 46 -9.87 12.16 -7.29
C THR A 46 -9.09 13.47 -7.38
N LYS A 47 -7.77 13.40 -7.16
CA LYS A 47 -6.80 14.49 -7.28
C LYS A 47 -5.55 13.94 -7.98
N PRO A 48 -4.83 14.74 -8.78
CA PRO A 48 -3.58 14.29 -9.39
C PRO A 48 -2.53 13.97 -8.33
N LEU A 49 -1.85 12.83 -8.50
CA LEU A 49 -0.72 12.40 -7.67
C LEU A 49 0.46 12.13 -8.59
N CYS A 50 1.64 12.60 -8.21
CA CYS A 50 2.85 12.41 -9.00
C CYS A 50 3.44 11.01 -8.83
N GLU A 51 3.20 10.41 -7.66
CA GLU A 51 3.81 9.14 -7.30
C GLU A 51 2.95 8.39 -6.28
N VAL A 52 2.89 7.08 -6.42
CA VAL A 52 2.39 6.15 -5.40
C VAL A 52 3.39 5.02 -5.24
N VAL A 53 3.86 4.81 -4.02
CA VAL A 53 4.85 3.78 -3.68
C VAL A 53 4.24 2.84 -2.66
N ALA A 54 4.46 1.54 -2.85
CA ALA A 54 4.01 0.48 -1.96
C ALA A 54 5.24 -0.15 -1.31
N ALA A 55 5.20 -0.35 0.02
CA ALA A 55 6.23 -1.03 0.78
C ALA A 55 5.62 -2.22 1.53
N LEU A 56 6.09 -3.43 1.21
CA LEU A 56 5.63 -4.66 1.84
C LEU A 56 6.60 -5.14 2.92
N HIS A 57 6.05 -5.57 4.04
CA HIS A 57 6.81 -6.02 5.21
C HIS A 57 6.28 -7.35 5.73
N ARG A 58 7.20 -8.19 6.23
CA ARG A 58 6.90 -9.46 6.91
C ARG A 58 8.00 -9.74 7.92
N ASN A 59 7.60 -10.17 9.12
CA ASN A 59 8.57 -10.50 10.17
C ASN A 59 9.55 -11.58 9.71
N ARG A 60 10.83 -11.38 10.03
CA ARG A 60 11.95 -12.29 9.67
C ARG A 60 12.20 -12.45 8.17
N THR A 61 11.67 -11.56 7.33
CA THR A 61 11.97 -11.49 5.90
C THR A 61 12.61 -10.14 5.60
N ASP A 62 13.61 -10.12 4.72
CA ASP A 62 14.24 -8.87 4.27
C ASP A 62 13.26 -8.06 3.40
N ASP A 63 12.99 -6.82 3.80
CA ASP A 63 12.12 -5.90 3.07
C ASP A 63 12.57 -5.73 1.61
N ARG A 64 13.87 -5.79 1.31
CA ARG A 64 14.38 -5.70 -0.07
C ARG A 64 13.87 -6.82 -0.97
N MET A 65 13.73 -8.03 -0.43
CA MET A 65 13.15 -9.15 -1.18
C MET A 65 11.66 -8.91 -1.41
N LEU A 66 10.96 -8.35 -0.42
CA LEU A 66 9.52 -8.08 -0.50
C LEU A 66 9.18 -6.93 -1.44
N GLN A 67 10.07 -5.94 -1.61
CA GLN A 67 9.84 -4.87 -2.60
C GLN A 67 9.73 -5.42 -4.03
N ASN A 68 10.47 -6.48 -4.36
CA ASN A 68 10.39 -7.13 -5.68
C ASN A 68 9.06 -7.86 -5.91
N CYS A 69 8.30 -8.12 -4.84
CA CYS A 69 6.98 -8.72 -4.90
C CYS A 69 5.87 -7.70 -5.19
N CYS A 70 6.18 -6.40 -5.16
CA CYS A 70 5.20 -5.33 -5.33
C CYS A 70 5.42 -4.57 -6.63
N ARG A 71 4.34 -4.34 -7.39
CA ARG A 71 4.35 -3.50 -8.57
C ARG A 71 3.21 -2.50 -8.52
N THR A 72 3.55 -1.21 -8.53
CA THR A 72 2.55 -0.14 -8.67
C THR A 72 2.42 0.26 -10.14
N VAL A 73 1.17 0.36 -10.62
CA VAL A 73 0.82 0.81 -11.96
C VAL A 73 -0.13 1.99 -11.85
N LEU A 74 0.25 3.12 -12.46
CA LEU A 74 -0.61 4.30 -12.61
C LEU A 74 -1.10 4.36 -14.05
N LYS A 75 -2.42 4.41 -14.26
CA LYS A 75 -3.04 4.54 -15.58
C LYS A 75 -4.24 5.48 -15.49
N GLY A 76 -4.08 6.70 -16.03
CA GLY A 76 -5.11 7.73 -15.93
C GLY A 76 -5.41 8.08 -14.47
N ASP A 77 -6.67 7.95 -14.05
CA ASP A 77 -7.13 8.16 -12.68
C ASP A 77 -7.04 6.90 -11.80
N GLN A 78 -6.46 5.80 -12.29
CA GLN A 78 -6.40 4.54 -11.56
C GLN A 78 -4.98 4.21 -11.09
N VAL A 79 -4.91 3.73 -9.85
CA VAL A 79 -3.72 3.14 -9.24
C VAL A 79 -4.00 1.68 -8.96
N SER A 80 -3.11 0.79 -9.41
CA SER A 80 -3.15 -0.64 -9.08
C SER A 80 -1.84 -1.04 -8.43
N ILE A 81 -1.90 -1.61 -7.23
CA ILE A 81 -0.76 -2.19 -6.51
C ILE A 81 -0.94 -3.70 -6.58
N LEU A 82 -0.12 -4.33 -7.42
CA LEU A 82 -0.10 -5.77 -7.57
C LEU A 82 0.96 -6.35 -6.64
N ILE A 83 0.58 -7.40 -5.91
CA ILE A 83 1.48 -8.09 -4.99
C ILE A 83 1.42 -9.57 -5.26
N ASP A 84 2.58 -10.18 -5.53
CA ASP A 84 2.75 -11.63 -5.63
C ASP A 84 3.47 -12.11 -4.38
N PHE A 85 2.75 -12.78 -3.47
CA PHE A 85 3.31 -13.19 -2.19
C PHE A 85 4.32 -14.33 -2.38
N PRO A 86 5.52 -14.23 -1.79
CA PRO A 86 6.51 -15.31 -1.91
C PRO A 86 6.06 -16.58 -1.16
N GLU A 87 5.30 -16.41 -0.07
CA GLU A 87 4.83 -17.49 0.79
C GLU A 87 3.48 -17.12 1.43
N GLU A 88 2.85 -18.09 2.10
CA GLU A 88 1.73 -17.80 2.99
C GLU A 88 2.21 -17.04 4.24
N GLY A 89 1.31 -16.23 4.80
CA GLY A 89 1.57 -15.56 6.06
C GLY A 89 0.84 -14.24 6.21
N GLN A 90 1.31 -13.47 7.20
CA GLN A 90 0.83 -12.13 7.47
C GLN A 90 1.85 -11.12 6.95
N TYR A 91 1.35 -10.16 6.19
CA TYR A 91 2.12 -9.07 5.62
C TYR A 91 1.51 -7.75 6.04
N GLY A 92 2.34 -6.73 6.25
CA GLY A 92 1.84 -5.37 6.30
C GLY A 92 2.29 -4.61 5.07
N LEU A 93 1.37 -3.81 4.53
CA LEU A 93 1.59 -2.99 3.35
C LEU A 93 1.44 -1.53 3.74
N ASP A 94 2.50 -0.75 3.58
CA ASP A 94 2.46 0.71 3.68
C ASP A 94 2.40 1.33 2.29
N ILE A 95 1.51 2.31 2.12
CA ILE A 95 1.34 3.05 0.88
C ILE A 95 1.73 4.50 1.15
N TYR A 96 2.63 4.99 0.32
CA TYR A 96 3.11 6.36 0.31
C TYR A 96 2.69 7.05 -0.98
N THR A 97 2.48 8.36 -0.91
CA THR A 97 2.15 9.16 -2.09
C THR A 97 2.81 10.52 -2.05
N ARG A 98 2.93 11.11 -3.24
CA ARG A 98 3.39 12.47 -3.47
C ARG A 98 2.30 13.25 -4.21
N GLN A 99 1.80 14.31 -3.57
CA GLN A 99 0.86 15.24 -4.19
C GLN A 99 1.60 16.27 -5.04
N ASP A 100 1.03 16.64 -6.19
CA ASP A 100 1.65 17.58 -7.15
C ASP A 100 1.85 18.99 -6.54
N GLU A 101 0.90 19.42 -5.69
CA GLU A 101 0.80 20.81 -5.25
C GLU A 101 1.65 21.18 -4.01
N GLN A 102 2.30 20.23 -3.34
CA GLN A 102 2.99 20.50 -2.06
C GLN A 102 4.52 20.51 -2.16
N LEU A 103 5.10 21.55 -2.78
CA LEU A 103 6.53 21.84 -2.66
C LEU A 103 6.81 22.46 -1.27
N VAL A 104 7.11 21.63 -0.27
CA VAL A 104 7.68 22.12 1.00
C VAL A 104 9.19 22.26 0.81
N ASN A 105 9.72 23.48 0.88
CA ASN A 105 11.17 23.76 0.80
C ASN A 105 11.87 23.18 -0.45
N GLY A 106 11.18 23.11 -1.59
CA GLY A 106 11.75 22.59 -2.84
C GLY A 106 11.97 21.07 -2.87
N ARG A 107 11.55 20.32 -1.85
CA ARG A 107 11.64 18.85 -1.79
C ARG A 107 10.28 18.26 -1.41
N GLN A 108 9.68 17.51 -2.33
CA GLN A 108 8.50 16.71 -2.01
C GLN A 108 8.92 15.38 -1.38
N LEU A 109 8.56 15.19 -0.10
CA LEU A 109 8.72 13.92 0.60
C LEU A 109 7.55 12.99 0.30
N LEU A 110 7.83 11.68 0.22
CA LEU A 110 6.79 10.66 0.22
C LEU A 110 6.03 10.70 1.55
N THR A 111 4.71 10.83 1.48
CA THR A 111 3.85 10.90 2.65
C THR A 111 3.08 9.60 2.81
N HIS A 112 3.13 8.99 3.99
CA HIS A 112 2.35 7.80 4.31
C HIS A 112 0.85 8.12 4.27
N CYS A 113 0.07 7.36 3.50
CA CYS A 113 -1.35 7.63 3.29
C CYS A 113 -2.29 6.48 3.65
N CYS A 114 -1.83 5.22 3.61
CA CYS A 114 -2.67 4.06 3.86
C CYS A 114 -1.83 2.88 4.31
N LYS A 115 -2.42 2.01 5.13
CA LYS A 115 -1.79 0.79 5.62
C LYS A 115 -2.76 -0.38 5.59
N TYR A 116 -2.35 -1.54 5.09
CA TYR A 116 -3.17 -2.77 5.11
C TYR A 116 -2.47 -3.91 5.83
N LEU A 117 -3.25 -4.71 6.55
CA LEU A 117 -2.80 -6.02 7.05
C LEU A 117 -3.31 -7.06 6.06
N ILE A 118 -2.42 -7.84 5.48
CA ILE A 118 -2.76 -8.82 4.46
C ILE A 118 -2.46 -10.22 4.96
N HIS A 119 -3.48 -11.08 4.93
CA HIS A 119 -3.34 -12.51 5.16
C HIS A 119 -3.29 -13.22 3.81
N SER A 120 -2.12 -13.73 3.45
CA SER A 120 -1.93 -14.60 2.29
C SER A 120 -2.08 -16.06 2.70
N ARG A 121 -2.97 -16.80 2.03
CA ARG A 121 -3.20 -18.24 2.23
C ARG A 121 -3.38 -18.91 0.86
N ASN A 122 -2.79 -20.08 0.62
CA ASN A 122 -3.15 -20.86 -0.55
C ASN A 122 -4.58 -21.36 -0.35
N CYS A 123 -5.47 -20.95 -1.25
CA CYS A 123 -6.83 -21.49 -1.33
C CYS A 123 -6.81 -22.88 -1.97
#